data_AF-A0A7V8X9R6-F1
#
_entry.id   AF-A0A7V8X9R6-F1
#
_cell.length_a   1.000
_cell.length_b   1.000
_cell.length_c   1.000
_cell.angle_alpha   90.00
_cell.angle_beta   90.00
_cell.angle_gamma   90.00
#
_symmetry.space_group_name_H-M   'P 1'
#
loop_
_entity.id
_entity.type
_entity.pdbx_description
1 polymer ?
#
loop_
_entity_poly.entity_id
_entity_poly.type
_entity_poly.pdbx_seq_one_letter_code
_entity_poly.pdbx_strand_id
1 'polypeptide(L)'
;MRDESAWRSPVLLTVASKGTGIDELAAAIDRHWSWMEAGGELERRRLARLADRTREVVDRATRRWVWQESRADDIIDARVAEVAGGSLSPYDLAAEIVGLLKEGAQV
;
A
#
# COMPACT_ATOMS: atom_id res chain seq x y z
N MET A 1 -26.25 -5.56 16.22
CA MET A 1 -26.36 -7.03 16.33
C MET A 1 -25.05 -7.61 15.82
N ARG A 2 -24.35 -8.48 16.58
CA ARG A 2 -23.15 -9.13 16.06
C ARG A 2 -23.58 -10.16 15.01
N ASP A 3 -22.93 -10.16 13.86
CA ASP A 3 -23.15 -11.17 12.82
C ASP A 3 -22.69 -12.53 13.37
N GLU A 4 -23.63 -13.43 13.62
CA GLU A 4 -23.34 -14.77 14.14
C GLU A 4 -22.56 -15.64 13.14
N SER A 5 -22.55 -15.25 11.85
CA SER A 5 -21.77 -15.92 10.81
C SER A 5 -20.31 -15.47 10.74
N ALA A 6 -19.93 -14.42 11.48
CA ALA A 6 -18.56 -13.92 11.51
C ALA A 6 -17.61 -14.89 12.21
N TRP A 7 -16.41 -15.09 11.64
CA TRP A 7 -15.39 -15.94 12.24
C TRP A 7 -14.98 -15.44 13.63
N ARG A 8 -15.04 -16.33 14.61
CA ARG A 8 -14.55 -16.09 15.96
C ARG A 8 -13.21 -16.79 16.15
N SER A 9 -12.13 -16.00 16.12
CA SER A 9 -10.77 -16.54 16.30
C SER A 9 -10.61 -17.17 17.69
N PRO A 10 -10.26 -18.46 17.78
CA PRO A 10 -10.01 -19.10 19.06
C PRO A 10 -8.65 -18.66 19.64
N VAL A 11 -8.55 -18.64 20.96
CA VAL A 11 -7.27 -18.49 21.68
C VAL A 11 -6.83 -19.88 22.13
N LEU A 12 -5.70 -20.35 21.60
CA LEU A 12 -5.17 -21.69 21.85
C LEU A 12 -3.80 -21.60 22.51
N LEU A 13 -3.51 -22.51 23.45
CA LEU A 13 -2.22 -22.61 24.12
C LEU A 13 -1.32 -23.59 23.36
N THR A 14 -0.09 -23.19 23.09
CA THR A 14 0.89 -24.03 22.39
C THR A 14 2.27 -23.95 23.03
N VAL A 15 3.06 -25.02 22.91
CA VAL A 15 4.48 -25.05 23.27
C VAL A 15 5.26 -25.65 22.12
N ALA A 16 5.78 -24.78 21.24
CA ALA A 16 6.41 -25.18 19.98
C ALA A 16 7.55 -26.18 20.18
N SER A 17 8.42 -25.97 21.17
CA SER A 17 9.56 -26.85 21.46
C SER A 17 9.17 -28.25 21.92
N LYS A 18 7.94 -28.44 22.40
CA LYS A 18 7.38 -29.72 22.87
C LYS A 18 6.33 -30.30 21.92
N GLY A 19 6.03 -29.62 20.82
CA GLY A 19 4.95 -29.99 19.90
C GLY A 19 3.54 -29.91 20.50
N THR A 20 3.38 -29.32 21.69
CA THR A 20 2.07 -29.27 22.38
C THR A 20 1.16 -28.24 21.74
N GLY A 21 -0.10 -28.60 21.48
CA GLY A 21 -1.12 -27.67 20.94
C GLY A 21 -1.03 -27.43 19.43
N ILE A 22 -0.10 -28.11 18.73
CA ILE A 22 0.15 -27.88 17.30
C ILE A 22 -0.96 -28.47 16.44
N ASP A 23 -1.47 -29.65 16.78
CA ASP A 23 -2.58 -30.28 16.04
C ASP A 23 -3.86 -29.46 16.16
N GLU A 24 -4.15 -28.93 17.35
CA GLU A 24 -5.30 -28.05 17.58
C GLU A 24 -5.17 -26.73 16.82
N LEU A 25 -3.95 -26.19 16.73
CA LEU A 25 -3.65 -25.00 15.92
C LEU A 25 -3.86 -25.28 14.43
N ALA A 26 -3.33 -26.39 13.91
CA ALA A 26 -3.51 -26.78 12.52
C ALA A 26 -5.00 -26.95 12.17
N ALA A 27 -5.75 -27.65 13.02
CA ALA A 27 -7.19 -27.80 12.85
C ALA A 27 -7.94 -26.45 12.89
N ALA A 28 -7.47 -25.48 13.69
CA ALA A 28 -8.06 -24.14 13.73
C ALA A 28 -7.80 -23.34 12.45
N ILE A 29 -6.61 -23.50 11.86
CA ILE A 29 -6.26 -22.92 10.56
C ILE A 29 -7.16 -23.49 9.47
N ASP A 30 -7.36 -24.82 9.43
CA ASP A 30 -8.22 -25.48 8.45
C ASP A 30 -9.67 -25.00 8.54
N ARG A 31 -10.22 -24.93 9.77
CA ARG A 31 -11.57 -24.39 9.98
C ARG A 31 -11.71 -22.94 9.51
N HIS A 32 -10.70 -22.10 9.77
CA HIS A 32 -10.70 -20.72 9.30
C HIS A 32 -10.63 -20.64 7.77
N TRP A 33 -9.82 -21.50 7.14
CA TRP A 33 -9.74 -21.60 5.68
C TRP A 33 -11.10 -21.96 5.08
N SER A 34 -11.74 -23.03 5.56
CA SER A 34 -13.06 -23.45 5.07
C SER A 34 -14.12 -22.38 5.27
N TRP A 35 -14.10 -21.66 6.40
CA TRP A 35 -15.00 -20.52 6.62
C TRP A 35 -14.74 -19.39 5.61
N MET A 36 -13.47 -19.04 5.36
CA MET A 36 -13.12 -17.99 4.39
C MET A 36 -13.51 -18.38 2.95
N GLU A 37 -13.36 -19.65 2.59
CA GLU A 37 -13.73 -20.16 1.28
C GLU A 37 -15.25 -20.17 1.08
N ALA A 38 -16.00 -20.73 2.04
CA ALA A 38 -17.46 -20.77 1.99
C ALA A 38 -18.10 -19.38 1.96
N GLY A 39 -17.49 -18.39 2.64
CA GLY A 39 -17.95 -17.00 2.68
C GLY A 39 -17.41 -16.12 1.55
N GLY A 40 -16.58 -16.63 0.63
CA GLY A 40 -15.92 -15.83 -0.42
C GLY A 40 -14.87 -14.82 0.10
N GLU A 41 -14.64 -14.78 1.41
CA GLU A 41 -13.70 -13.90 2.10
C GLU A 41 -12.25 -14.14 1.64
N LEU A 42 -11.92 -15.38 1.27
CA LEU A 42 -10.60 -15.74 0.75
C LEU A 42 -10.25 -14.95 -0.50
N GLU A 43 -11.15 -14.94 -1.48
CA GLU A 43 -10.95 -14.24 -2.75
C GLU A 43 -11.00 -12.72 -2.56
N ARG A 44 -11.95 -12.23 -1.76
CA ARG A 44 -12.03 -10.81 -1.39
C ARG A 44 -10.71 -10.30 -0.81
N ARG A 45 -10.10 -11.05 0.13
CA ARG A 45 -8.80 -10.70 0.71
C ARG A 45 -7.65 -10.80 -0.27
N ARG A 46 -7.68 -11.76 -1.20
CA ARG A 46 -6.65 -11.89 -2.26
C ARG A 46 -6.67 -10.69 -3.19
N LEU A 47 -7.85 -10.30 -3.67
CA LEU A 47 -8.01 -9.12 -4.52
C LEU A 47 -7.60 -7.84 -3.80
N ALA A 48 -7.96 -7.68 -2.52
CA ALA A 48 -7.52 -6.55 -1.71
C ALA A 48 -5.99 -6.47 -1.61
N ARG A 49 -5.32 -7.59 -1.27
CA ARG A 49 -3.85 -7.66 -1.21
C ARG A 49 -3.19 -7.38 -2.56
N LEU A 50 -3.78 -7.88 -3.65
CA LEU A 50 -3.26 -7.62 -4.99
C LEU A 50 -3.40 -6.14 -5.35
N ALA A 51 -4.53 -5.52 -5.04
CA ALA A 51 -4.74 -4.09 -5.25
C ALA A 51 -3.73 -3.26 -4.45
N ASP A 52 -3.50 -3.58 -3.17
CA ASP A 52 -2.52 -2.90 -2.33
C ASP A 52 -1.10 -3.05 -2.90
N ARG A 53 -0.71 -4.27 -3.28
CA ARG A 53 0.60 -4.54 -3.90
C ARG A 53 0.77 -3.80 -5.22
N THR A 54 -0.26 -3.72 -6.04
CA THR A 54 -0.24 -2.97 -7.30
C THR A 54 -0.07 -1.47 -7.03
N ARG A 55 -0.79 -0.90 -6.05
CA ARG A 55 -0.60 0.50 -5.63
C ARG A 55 0.84 0.75 -5.20
N GLU A 56 1.41 -0.11 -4.36
CA GLU A 56 2.81 0.04 -3.94
C GLU A 56 3.81 0.00 -5.11
N VAL A 57 3.55 -0.84 -6.12
CA VAL A 57 4.38 -0.89 -7.32
C VAL A 57 4.26 0.43 -8.11
N VAL A 58 3.02 0.92 -8.31
CA VAL A 58 2.76 2.19 -8.97
C VAL A 58 3.43 3.35 -8.23
N ASP A 59 3.27 3.44 -6.91
CA ASP A 59 3.86 4.51 -6.10
C ASP A 59 5.38 4.53 -6.20
N ARG A 60 6.04 3.36 -6.14
CA ARG A 60 7.50 3.27 -6.31
C ARG A 60 7.93 3.65 -7.72
N ALA A 61 7.18 3.22 -8.75
CA ALA A 61 7.48 3.54 -10.14
C ALA A 61 7.31 5.04 -10.42
N THR A 62 6.19 5.62 -10.00
CA THR A 62 5.91 7.05 -10.13
C THR A 62 6.95 7.89 -9.40
N ARG A 63 7.28 7.55 -8.15
CA ARG A 63 8.33 8.28 -7.40
C ARG A 63 9.68 8.22 -8.11
N ARG A 64 10.06 7.06 -8.65
CA ARG A 64 11.29 6.92 -9.43
C ARG A 64 11.24 7.80 -10.67
N TRP A 65 10.17 7.71 -11.44
CA TRP A 65 10.01 8.48 -12.67
C TRP A 65 10.10 9.99 -12.40
N VAL A 66 9.36 10.50 -11.42
CA VAL A 66 9.39 11.94 -11.07
C VAL A 66 10.80 12.40 -10.72
N TRP A 67 11.51 11.70 -9.84
CA TRP A 67 12.77 12.21 -9.29
C TRP A 67 14.04 11.75 -10.01
N GLN A 68 13.96 10.75 -10.90
CA GLN A 68 15.14 10.18 -11.57
C GLN A 68 15.06 10.23 -13.09
N GLU A 69 13.86 10.29 -13.66
CA GLU A 69 13.67 10.21 -15.12
C GLU A 69 13.06 11.49 -15.71
N SER A 70 12.38 12.30 -14.90
CA SER A 70 11.96 13.66 -15.25
C SER A 70 12.97 14.70 -14.74
N ARG A 71 12.90 15.93 -15.22
CA ARG A 71 13.71 17.06 -14.74
C ARG A 71 12.96 17.91 -13.71
N ALA A 72 12.05 17.29 -12.95
CA ALA A 72 11.41 17.92 -11.79
C ALA A 72 12.43 18.49 -10.79
N ASP A 73 13.52 17.77 -10.51
CA ASP A 73 14.61 18.25 -9.66
C ASP A 73 15.33 19.46 -10.29
N ASP A 74 15.61 19.44 -11.60
CA ASP A 74 16.23 20.59 -12.29
C ASP A 74 15.36 21.85 -12.20
N ILE A 75 14.03 21.71 -12.32
CA ILE A 75 13.09 22.84 -12.19
C ILE A 75 13.10 23.39 -10.77
N ILE A 76 13.13 22.51 -9.77
CA ILE A 76 13.23 22.90 -8.36
C ILE A 76 14.54 23.66 -8.13
N ASP A 77 15.67 23.08 -8.52
CA ASP A 77 16.99 23.68 -8.32
C ASP A 77 17.11 25.05 -9.00
N ALA A 78 16.54 25.20 -10.20
CA ALA A 78 16.53 26.45 -10.92
C ALA A 78 15.70 27.56 -10.23
N ARG A 79 14.67 27.20 -9.46
CA ARG A 79 13.66 28.14 -8.96
C ARG A 79 13.51 28.19 -7.44
N VAL A 80 14.26 27.37 -6.70
CA VAL A 80 14.21 27.31 -5.23
C VAL A 80 14.58 28.66 -4.58
N ALA A 81 15.41 29.47 -5.25
CA ALA A 81 15.76 30.81 -4.79
C ALA A 81 14.57 31.78 -4.82
N GLU A 82 13.69 31.69 -5.83
CA GLU A 82 12.44 32.46 -5.88
C GLU A 82 11.50 32.06 -4.73
N VAL A 83 11.49 30.78 -4.38
CA VAL A 83 10.72 30.25 -3.26
C VAL A 83 11.24 30.77 -1.93
N ALA A 84 12.56 30.73 -1.73
CA ALA A 84 13.20 31.28 -0.55
C ALA A 84 12.98 32.81 -0.42
N GLY A 85 12.93 33.51 -1.55
CA GLY A 85 12.65 34.96 -1.63
C GLY A 85 11.19 35.34 -1.45
N GLY A 86 10.26 34.37 -1.42
CA GLY A 86 8.82 34.61 -1.29
C GLY A 86 8.13 35.16 -2.53
N SER A 87 8.82 35.23 -3.68
CA SER A 87 8.23 35.64 -4.96
C SER A 87 7.45 34.50 -5.64
N LEU A 88 7.70 33.25 -5.21
CA LEU A 88 6.98 32.06 -5.63
C LEU A 88 6.66 31.21 -4.39
N SER A 89 5.45 30.67 -4.26
CA SER A 89 5.16 29.75 -3.16
C SER A 89 5.61 28.32 -3.50
N PRO A 90 5.96 27.49 -2.52
CA PRO A 90 6.22 26.06 -2.76
C PRO A 90 5.04 25.34 -3.41
N TYR A 91 3.81 25.79 -3.13
CA TYR A 91 2.59 25.20 -3.69
C TYR A 91 2.42 25.53 -5.17
N ASP A 92 2.75 26.76 -5.57
CA ASP A 92 2.66 27.19 -6.97
C ASP A 92 3.71 26.45 -7.82
N LEU A 93 4.95 26.37 -7.34
CA LEU A 93 6.01 25.61 -8.00
C LEU A 93 5.66 24.12 -8.13
N ALA A 94 5.11 23.52 -7.07
CA ALA A 94 4.66 22.13 -7.12
C ALA A 94 3.50 21.91 -8.11
N ALA A 95 2.53 22.84 -8.16
CA ALA A 95 1.43 22.76 -9.10
C ALA A 95 1.91 22.86 -10.56
N GLU A 96 2.88 23.74 -10.84
CA GLU A 96 3.52 23.87 -12.14
C GLU A 96 4.23 22.57 -12.55
N ILE A 97 5.08 22.02 -11.68
CA ILE A 97 5.78 20.75 -11.93
C ILE A 97 4.78 19.61 -12.20
N VAL A 98 3.73 19.48 -11.37
CA VAL A 98 2.69 18.46 -11.57
C VAL A 98 1.92 18.68 -12.88
N GLY A 99 1.72 19.93 -13.30
CA GLY A 99 1.12 20.27 -14.60
C GLY A 99 1.98 19.76 -15.76
N LEU A 100 3.28 20.06 -15.74
CA LEU A 100 4.24 19.64 -16.76
C LEU A 100 4.32 18.12 -16.88
N LEU A 101 4.34 17.41 -15.74
CA LEU A 101 4.35 15.94 -15.71
C LEU A 101 3.08 15.31 -16.31
N LYS A 102 1.91 15.97 -16.16
CA LYS A 102 0.64 15.51 -16.74
C LYS A 102 0.57 15.69 -18.25
N GLU A 103 1.25 16.71 -18.79
CA GLU A 103 1.25 17.03 -20.21
C GLU A 103 2.17 16.10 -21.03
N GLY A 104 2.89 15.18 -20.37
CA GLY A 104 3.76 14.21 -21.03
C GLY A 104 5.00 14.83 -21.65
N ALA A 105 5.27 16.11 -21.35
CA ALA A 105 6.54 16.70 -21.68
C ALA A 105 7.60 15.97 -20.85
N GLN A 106 8.61 15.41 -21.51
CA GLN A 106 9.89 15.11 -20.86
C GLN A 106 10.52 16.46 -20.47
N VAL A 107 9.93 17.12 -19.48
CA VAL A 107 10.57 18.18 -18.73
C VAL A 107 11.33 17.55 -17.60
#